data_AF-A0AAC8XQ89-F1
#
_entry.id   AF-A0AAC8XQ89-F1
#
_cell.length_a   1.000
_cell.length_b   1.000
_cell.length_c   1.000
_cell.angle_alpha   90.00
_cell.angle_beta   90.00
_cell.angle_gamma   90.00
#
_symmetry.space_group_name_H-M   'P 1'
#
loop_
_entity.id
_entity.type
_entity.pdbx_description
1 polymer ?
#
loop_
_entity_poly.entity_id
_entity_poly.type
_entity_poly.pdbx_seq_one_letter_code
_entity_poly.pdbx_strand_id
1 'polypeptide(L)'
;MNKTLLVIIFSLFVSACSSRSGFSIPEVAQPSPKIQFENLFLRGVFNWWEATSAYQFRKDSNGWYVNVELIADGQPYDFRLSDAIWTPSQSCGGNYKGQPVMVSTKIFLVCKQGSENLQFTPSNTGIYRFQVAPADDNEVSLVITRKP
;
A
#
# COMPACT_ATOMS: atom_id res chain seq x y z
N MET A 1 -21.58 -66.20 33.17
CA MET A 1 -20.31 -66.83 33.59
C MET A 1 -19.58 -67.20 32.30
N ASN A 2 -18.59 -66.46 31.78
CA ASN A 2 -17.33 -66.04 32.41
C ASN A 2 -16.76 -64.75 31.77
N LYS A 3 -15.93 -64.06 32.54
CA LYS A 3 -15.31 -62.76 32.30
C LYS A 3 -14.05 -62.87 31.43
N THR A 4 -13.83 -61.91 30.52
CA THR A 4 -12.52 -61.43 30.01
C THR A 4 -12.77 -60.10 29.28
N LEU A 5 -12.59 -58.94 29.88
CA LEU A 5 -11.34 -58.16 30.07
C LEU A 5 -10.70 -57.66 28.75
N LEU A 6 -11.15 -56.46 28.33
CA LEU A 6 -10.39 -55.24 28.05
C LEU A 6 -9.09 -55.32 27.21
N VAL A 7 -9.04 -54.62 26.07
CA VAL A 7 -7.95 -53.67 25.71
C VAL A 7 -8.50 -52.54 24.82
N ILE A 8 -8.42 -51.31 25.33
CA ILE A 8 -8.65 -50.05 24.61
C ILE A 8 -7.39 -49.76 23.80
N ILE A 9 -7.51 -49.62 22.47
CA ILE A 9 -6.43 -49.08 21.62
C ILE A 9 -6.73 -47.60 21.42
N PHE A 10 -6.12 -46.78 22.27
CA PHE A 10 -6.08 -45.33 22.16
C PHE A 10 -4.83 -44.98 21.32
N SER A 11 -5.03 -44.66 20.04
CA SER A 11 -3.96 -44.27 19.13
C SER A 11 -3.42 -42.88 19.52
N LEU A 12 -2.35 -42.88 20.31
CA LEU A 12 -1.53 -41.70 20.61
C LEU A 12 -0.83 -41.21 19.33
N PHE A 13 -1.33 -40.13 18.75
CA PHE A 13 -0.58 -39.32 17.79
C PHE A 13 0.56 -38.60 18.52
N VAL A 14 1.72 -39.24 18.62
CA VAL A 14 2.94 -38.55 19.04
C VAL A 14 3.54 -37.89 17.80
N SER A 15 3.11 -36.65 17.51
CA SER A 15 3.90 -35.77 16.63
C SER A 15 5.16 -35.38 17.39
N ALA A 16 6.29 -35.96 16.99
CA ALA A 16 7.60 -35.53 17.44
C ALA A 16 7.87 -34.12 16.90
N CYS A 17 7.75 -33.11 17.76
CA CYS A 17 8.34 -31.81 17.50
C CYS A 17 9.87 -31.95 17.60
N SER A 18 10.54 -32.17 16.48
CA SER A 18 11.98 -31.97 16.38
C SER A 18 12.26 -30.47 16.54
N SER A 19 12.68 -30.06 17.73
CA SER A 19 13.23 -28.73 17.99
C SER A 19 14.53 -28.58 17.20
N ARG A 20 14.45 -27.96 16.01
CA ARG A 20 15.63 -27.42 15.33
C ARG A 20 16.09 -26.21 16.13
N SER A 21 17.12 -26.40 16.94
CA SER A 21 18.00 -25.33 17.42
C SER A 21 18.73 -24.73 16.21
N GLY A 22 18.04 -23.83 15.51
CA GLY A 22 18.57 -23.05 14.41
C GLY A 22 19.22 -21.78 14.94
N PHE A 23 20.54 -21.74 14.83
CA PHE A 23 21.40 -20.57 14.95
C PHE A 23 20.73 -19.32 14.33
N SER A 24 20.48 -18.29 15.13
CA SER A 24 19.96 -17.01 14.66
C SER A 24 21.08 -16.24 13.95
N ILE A 25 21.23 -16.47 12.64
CA ILE A 25 21.94 -15.53 11.77
C ILE A 25 21.20 -14.18 11.91
N PRO A 26 21.89 -13.04 12.07
CA PRO A 26 21.24 -11.74 11.92
C PRO A 26 20.59 -11.74 10.55
N GLU A 27 19.26 -11.72 10.50
CA GLU A 27 18.51 -11.59 9.26
C GLU A 27 19.00 -10.30 8.61
N VAL A 28 19.87 -10.44 7.62
CA VAL A 28 20.30 -9.35 6.76
C VAL A 28 19.00 -8.83 6.17
N ALA A 29 18.57 -7.65 6.61
CA ALA A 29 17.35 -7.02 6.14
C ALA A 29 17.38 -7.07 4.61
N GLN A 30 16.53 -7.92 4.03
CA GLN A 30 16.39 -8.04 2.59
C GLN A 30 16.04 -6.63 2.09
N PRO A 31 16.74 -6.10 1.07
CA PRO A 31 16.41 -4.78 0.53
C PRO A 31 14.93 -4.79 0.17
N SER A 32 14.20 -3.74 0.59
CA SER A 32 12.77 -3.65 0.30
C SER A 32 12.57 -3.75 -1.21
N PRO A 33 11.57 -4.51 -1.70
CA PRO A 33 11.32 -4.62 -3.13
C PRO A 33 11.13 -3.22 -3.72
N LYS A 34 11.90 -2.89 -4.76
CA LYS A 34 11.80 -1.61 -5.45
C LYS A 34 10.36 -1.39 -5.94
N ILE A 35 9.89 -0.15 -5.80
CA ILE A 35 8.55 0.25 -6.21
C ILE A 35 8.41 0.22 -7.74
N GLN A 36 7.37 -0.45 -8.22
CA GLN A 36 7.03 -0.63 -9.63
C GLN A 36 5.94 0.37 -10.03
N PHE A 37 6.35 1.60 -10.36
CA PHE A 37 5.43 2.70 -10.67
C PHE A 37 4.49 2.41 -11.85
N GLU A 38 4.93 1.62 -12.82
CA GLU A 38 4.13 1.14 -13.96
C GLU A 38 2.88 0.37 -13.53
N ASN A 39 2.93 -0.27 -12.36
CA ASN A 39 1.85 -1.09 -11.82
C ASN A 39 1.05 -0.34 -10.75
N LEU A 40 1.43 0.90 -10.40
CA LEU A 40 0.73 1.68 -9.40
C LEU A 40 -0.49 2.38 -9.97
N PHE A 41 -1.51 2.47 -9.11
CA PHE A 41 -2.74 3.20 -9.31
C PHE A 41 -2.91 4.21 -8.20
N LEU A 42 -3.49 5.36 -8.54
CA LEU A 42 -4.04 6.28 -7.56
C LEU A 42 -5.43 5.77 -7.17
N ARG A 43 -5.59 5.36 -5.91
CA ARG A 43 -6.82 4.71 -5.42
C ARG A 43 -7.40 5.58 -4.31
N GLY A 44 -8.68 5.91 -4.39
CA GLY A 44 -9.34 6.77 -3.42
C GLY A 44 -10.85 6.78 -3.59
N VAL A 45 -11.51 7.66 -2.85
CA VAL A 45 -12.99 7.74 -2.88
C VAL A 45 -13.55 8.11 -4.27
N PHE A 46 -12.78 8.84 -5.10
CA PHE A 46 -13.17 9.23 -6.47
C PHE A 46 -13.21 8.07 -7.46
N ASN A 47 -12.61 6.92 -7.15
CA ASN A 47 -12.64 5.73 -7.99
C ASN A 47 -13.02 4.47 -7.20
N TRP A 48 -13.76 4.64 -6.10
CA TRP A 48 -14.23 3.54 -5.26
C TRP A 48 -13.10 2.62 -4.77
N TRP A 49 -11.90 3.16 -4.61
CA TRP A 49 -10.68 2.43 -4.28
C TRP A 49 -10.28 1.35 -5.29
N GLU A 50 -10.74 1.42 -6.54
CA GLU A 50 -10.44 0.44 -7.58
C GLU A 50 -9.14 0.76 -8.33
N ALA A 51 -8.50 -0.28 -8.88
CA ALA A 51 -7.32 -0.17 -9.74
C ALA A 51 -7.74 -0.09 -11.21
N THR A 52 -8.40 1.01 -11.59
CA THR A 52 -8.86 1.23 -12.96
C THR A 52 -7.79 1.93 -13.81
N SER A 53 -7.74 1.63 -15.11
CA SER A 53 -6.70 2.13 -16.03
C SER A 53 -6.70 3.66 -16.20
N ALA A 54 -7.81 4.32 -15.91
CA ALA A 54 -7.90 5.78 -15.87
C ALA A 54 -7.03 6.40 -14.76
N TYR A 55 -6.77 5.64 -13.69
CA TYR A 55 -6.02 6.06 -12.52
C TYR A 55 -4.64 5.42 -12.40
N GLN A 56 -4.21 4.67 -13.41
CA GLN A 56 -2.87 4.08 -13.47
C GLN A 56 -1.83 5.18 -13.75
N PHE A 57 -0.70 5.12 -13.03
CA PHE A 57 0.40 6.04 -13.26
C PHE A 57 1.03 5.82 -14.64
N ARG A 58 1.32 6.94 -15.32
CA ARG A 58 1.98 6.97 -16.63
C ARG A 58 3.27 7.76 -16.53
N LYS A 59 4.25 7.46 -17.38
CA LYS A 59 5.54 8.15 -17.39
C LYS A 59 5.55 9.31 -18.38
N ASP A 60 6.03 10.47 -17.96
CA ASP A 60 6.45 11.56 -18.85
C ASP A 60 7.92 11.96 -18.57
N SER A 61 8.35 13.09 -19.14
CA SER A 61 9.71 13.63 -18.95
C SER A 61 10.03 14.02 -17.51
N ASN A 62 9.01 14.23 -16.67
CA ASN A 62 9.14 14.77 -15.32
C ASN A 62 8.87 13.70 -14.24
N GLY A 63 8.58 12.45 -14.62
CA GLY A 63 8.37 11.34 -13.71
C GLY A 63 7.10 10.57 -14.00
N TRP A 64 6.52 9.98 -12.97
CA TRP A 64 5.26 9.25 -13.07
C TRP A 64 4.11 10.14 -12.64
N TYR A 65 3.00 10.12 -13.37
CA TYR A 65 1.86 10.96 -13.08
C TYR A 65 0.53 10.29 -13.43
N VAL A 66 -0.51 10.82 -12.81
CA VAL A 66 -1.90 10.60 -13.21
C VAL A 66 -2.64 11.92 -13.07
N ASN A 67 -3.60 12.16 -13.96
CA ASN A 67 -4.45 13.34 -13.92
C ASN A 67 -5.86 12.91 -13.50
N VAL A 68 -6.45 13.59 -12.52
CA VAL A 68 -7.78 13.30 -12.00
C VAL A 68 -8.60 14.57 -11.98
N GLU A 69 -9.84 14.49 -12.47
CA GLU A 69 -10.82 15.56 -12.31
C GLU A 69 -11.43 15.48 -10.89
N LEU A 70 -11.35 16.57 -10.15
CA LEU A 70 -11.85 16.66 -8.78
C LEU A 70 -12.79 17.85 -8.64
N ILE A 71 -13.79 17.71 -7.77
CA ILE A 71 -14.81 18.72 -7.50
C ILE A 71 -14.47 19.40 -6.18
N ALA A 72 -14.51 20.74 -6.16
CA ALA A 72 -14.34 21.51 -4.93
C ALA A 72 -15.68 21.66 -4.20
N ASP A 73 -16.14 20.58 -3.57
CA ASP A 73 -17.34 20.55 -2.72
C ASP A 73 -17.04 20.82 -1.23
N GLY A 74 -15.77 21.05 -0.89
CA GLY A 74 -15.28 21.32 0.46
C GLY A 74 -14.97 20.06 1.27
N GLN A 75 -15.21 18.85 0.76
CA GLN A 75 -14.87 17.61 1.43
C GLN A 75 -13.46 17.13 1.03
N PRO A 76 -12.70 16.51 1.96
CA PRO A 76 -11.44 15.87 1.62
C PRO A 76 -11.67 14.57 0.83
N TYR A 77 -10.90 14.38 -0.24
CA TYR A 77 -10.74 13.07 -0.87
C TYR A 77 -9.72 12.26 -0.09
N ASP A 78 -10.13 11.11 0.45
CA ASP A 78 -9.21 10.10 0.95
C ASP A 78 -8.61 9.31 -0.23
N PHE A 79 -7.29 9.11 -0.21
CA PHE A 79 -6.59 8.33 -1.24
C PHE A 79 -5.27 7.73 -0.76
N ARG A 80 -4.80 6.74 -1.53
CA ARG A 80 -3.49 6.06 -1.42
C ARG A 80 -2.99 5.67 -2.82
N LEU A 81 -1.75 5.21 -2.87
CA LEU A 81 -1.16 4.65 -4.09
C LEU A 81 -1.00 3.15 -3.84
N SER A 82 -1.43 2.32 -4.79
CA SER A 82 -1.20 0.88 -4.70
C SER A 82 -1.22 0.21 -6.04
N ASP A 83 -0.57 -0.94 -6.13
CA ASP A 83 -0.85 -1.91 -7.18
C ASP A 83 -2.28 -2.46 -7.08
N ALA A 84 -2.68 -3.27 -8.07
CA ALA A 84 -4.04 -3.79 -8.18
C ALA A 84 -4.45 -4.69 -7.00
N ILE A 85 -3.50 -5.40 -6.42
CA ILE A 85 -3.72 -6.44 -5.40
C ILE A 85 -3.36 -6.03 -3.97
N TRP A 86 -3.03 -4.75 -3.74
CA TRP A 86 -2.63 -4.23 -2.43
C TRP A 86 -1.39 -4.91 -1.84
N THR A 87 -0.38 -5.16 -2.67
CA THR A 87 0.91 -5.69 -2.19
C THR A 87 1.48 -4.71 -1.17
N PRO A 88 1.85 -5.14 0.05
CA PRO A 88 2.27 -4.23 1.11
C PRO A 88 3.43 -3.30 0.74
N SER A 89 4.44 -3.80 0.04
CA SER A 89 5.59 -3.02 -0.42
C SER A 89 5.27 -2.09 -1.60
N GLN A 90 4.12 -2.28 -2.25
CA GLN A 90 3.63 -1.44 -3.35
C GLN A 90 2.46 -0.56 -2.90
N SER A 91 2.08 -0.59 -1.63
CA SER A 91 0.98 0.18 -1.06
C SER A 91 1.54 1.35 -0.26
N CYS A 92 1.46 2.55 -0.83
CA CYS A 92 2.05 3.77 -0.28
C CYS A 92 0.97 4.72 0.25
N GLY A 93 1.28 5.38 1.36
CA GLY A 93 0.36 6.32 2.00
C GLY A 93 1.04 7.20 3.03
N GLY A 94 0.22 7.88 3.83
CA GLY A 94 0.67 8.77 4.90
C GLY A 94 1.32 8.03 6.06
N ASN A 95 2.07 8.78 6.85
CA ASN A 95 2.65 8.33 8.12
C ASN A 95 1.61 8.27 9.24
N TYR A 96 0.51 8.99 9.08
CA TYR A 96 -0.61 9.03 10.03
C TYR A 96 -1.93 9.20 9.27
N LYS A 97 -3.02 8.81 9.93
CA LYS A 97 -4.37 8.83 9.37
C LYS A 97 -4.79 10.25 9.00
N GLY A 98 -5.24 10.43 7.75
CA GLY A 98 -5.75 11.70 7.26
C GLY A 98 -4.66 12.74 7.04
N GLN A 99 -3.43 12.32 6.76
CA GLN A 99 -2.32 13.23 6.48
C GLN A 99 -2.70 14.17 5.31
N PRO A 100 -2.79 15.49 5.54
CA PRO A 100 -3.22 16.42 4.51
C PRO A 100 -2.12 16.61 3.47
N VAL A 101 -2.54 16.79 2.22
CA VAL A 101 -1.69 17.12 1.08
C VAL A 101 -2.10 18.48 0.55
N MET A 102 -1.13 19.36 0.34
CA MET A 102 -1.36 20.71 -0.20
C MET A 102 -0.86 20.80 -1.64
N VAL A 103 -1.53 21.61 -2.45
CA VAL A 103 -1.09 21.89 -3.83
C VAL A 103 0.33 22.46 -3.81
N SER A 104 1.16 22.03 -4.76
CA SER A 104 2.56 22.44 -4.94
C SER A 104 3.49 22.14 -3.76
N THR A 105 3.04 21.33 -2.80
CA THR A 105 3.86 20.87 -1.68
C THR A 105 4.34 19.46 -1.95
N LYS A 106 5.66 19.24 -1.83
CA LYS A 106 6.24 17.89 -1.88
C LYS A 106 6.08 17.22 -0.53
N ILE A 107 5.50 16.03 -0.53
CA ILE A 107 5.42 15.15 0.65
C ILE A 107 6.03 13.79 0.32
N PHE A 108 6.31 13.03 1.37
CA PHE A 108 6.87 11.69 1.28
C PHE A 108 5.89 10.66 1.83
N LEU A 109 5.73 9.56 1.09
CA LEU A 109 4.82 8.47 1.37
C LEU A 109 5.60 7.22 1.70
N VAL A 110 5.19 6.52 2.75
CA VAL A 110 5.79 5.25 3.14
C VAL A 110 5.05 4.08 2.52
N CYS A 111 5.78 3.17 1.89
CA CYS A 111 5.24 2.00 1.19
C CYS A 111 5.43 0.77 2.07
N LYS A 112 4.39 0.44 2.82
CA LYS A 112 4.40 -0.66 3.80
C LYS A 112 2.98 -1.08 4.15
N GLN A 113 2.89 -2.25 4.78
CA GLN A 113 1.66 -2.64 5.46
C GLN A 113 1.29 -1.58 6.51
N GLY A 114 0.01 -1.18 6.51
CA GLY A 114 -0.50 -0.20 7.46
C GLY A 114 -0.11 1.25 7.17
N SER A 115 0.41 1.58 5.98
CA SER A 115 0.47 3.00 5.58
C SER A 115 -0.95 3.58 5.54
N GLU A 116 -1.09 4.86 5.87
CA GLU A 116 -2.40 5.46 6.13
C GLU A 116 -2.95 6.23 4.92
N ASN A 117 -4.24 6.57 4.96
CA ASN A 117 -4.86 7.39 3.93
C ASN A 117 -4.37 8.84 3.99
N LEU A 118 -4.13 9.41 2.81
CA LEU A 118 -3.87 10.83 2.59
C LEU A 118 -5.19 11.55 2.36
N GLN A 119 -5.22 12.85 2.65
CA GLN A 119 -6.37 13.71 2.40
C GLN A 119 -6.00 14.88 1.50
N PHE A 120 -6.80 15.11 0.46
CA PHE A 120 -6.68 16.26 -0.41
C PHE A 120 -8.04 16.94 -0.60
N THR A 121 -8.13 18.22 -0.29
CA THR A 121 -9.33 19.04 -0.53
C THR A 121 -9.02 20.06 -1.63
N PRO A 122 -9.54 19.89 -2.86
CA PRO A 122 -9.31 20.85 -3.93
C PRO A 122 -10.01 22.18 -3.61
N SER A 123 -9.31 23.30 -3.78
CA SER A 123 -9.91 24.64 -3.60
C SER A 123 -10.77 25.06 -4.79
N ASN A 124 -10.55 24.46 -5.97
CA ASN A 124 -11.35 24.71 -7.18
C ASN A 124 -11.60 23.40 -7.91
N THR A 125 -12.78 23.27 -8.53
CA THR A 125 -13.06 22.17 -9.46
C THR A 125 -12.09 22.22 -10.64
N GLY A 126 -11.58 21.06 -11.05
CA GLY A 126 -10.73 20.93 -12.22
C GLY A 126 -9.83 19.70 -12.19
N ILE A 127 -8.90 19.66 -13.12
CA ILE A 127 -7.97 18.55 -13.28
C ILE A 127 -6.74 18.79 -12.41
N TYR A 128 -6.42 17.83 -11.54
CA TYR A 128 -5.23 17.80 -10.72
C TYR A 128 -4.29 16.70 -11.18
N ARG A 129 -3.01 17.04 -11.29
CA ARG A 129 -1.93 16.10 -11.58
C ARG A 129 -1.30 15.66 -10.27
N PHE A 130 -1.38 14.37 -10.01
CA PHE A 130 -0.65 13.69 -8.95
C PHE A 130 0.64 13.16 -9.56
N GLN A 131 1.77 13.74 -9.18
CA GLN A 131 3.08 13.40 -9.72
C GLN A 131 3.93 12.75 -8.64
N VAL A 132 4.55 11.62 -8.99
CA VAL A 132 5.32 10.79 -8.07
C VAL A 132 6.70 10.47 -8.63
N ALA A 133 7.65 10.32 -7.72
CA ALA A 133 9.00 9.90 -8.03
C ALA A 133 9.60 9.09 -6.87
N PRO A 134 10.54 8.18 -7.14
CA PRO A 134 11.30 7.50 -6.09
C PRO A 134 11.95 8.53 -5.15
N ALA A 135 11.87 8.29 -3.84
CA ALA A 135 12.58 9.08 -2.83
C ALA A 135 13.63 8.21 -2.10
N ASP A 136 13.24 7.00 -1.71
CA ASP A 136 14.10 5.97 -1.10
C ASP A 136 13.55 4.57 -1.45
N ASP A 137 14.14 3.49 -0.94
CA ASP A 137 13.78 2.09 -1.25
C ASP A 137 12.29 1.77 -1.02
N ASN A 138 11.69 2.33 0.03
CA ASN A 138 10.28 2.17 0.38
C ASN A 138 9.54 3.52 0.49
N GLU A 139 10.09 4.57 -0.11
CA GLU A 139 9.55 5.92 0.00
C GLU A 139 9.29 6.53 -1.39
N VAL A 140 8.13 7.16 -1.53
CA VAL A 140 7.71 7.86 -2.74
C VAL A 140 7.46 9.32 -2.42
N SER A 141 8.04 10.21 -3.21
CA SER A 141 7.65 11.61 -3.19
C SER A 141 6.36 11.82 -3.99
N LEU A 142 5.45 12.65 -3.47
CA LEU A 142 4.21 13.06 -4.14
C LEU A 142 4.12 14.59 -4.18
N VAL A 143 3.73 15.13 -5.33
CA VAL A 143 3.34 16.52 -5.52
C VAL A 143 2.01 16.56 -6.26
N ILE A 144 1.06 17.36 -5.77
CA ILE A 144 -0.22 17.61 -6.46
C ILE A 144 -0.17 19.01 -7.09
N THR A 145 -0.46 19.12 -8.39
CA THR A 145 -0.54 20.41 -9.11
C THR A 145 -1.86 20.54 -9.82
N ARG A 146 -2.42 21.75 -9.89
CA ARG A 146 -3.59 22.02 -10.73
C ARG A 146 -3.13 22.16 -12.18
N LYS A 147 -3.82 21.49 -13.11
CA LYS A 147 -3.60 21.67 -14.54
C LYS A 147 -4.27 22.99 -14.98
N PRO A 148 -3.62 23.76 -15.87
CA PRO A 148 -4.21 24.98 -16.43
C PRO A 148 -5.46 24.68 -17.23
#